data_AF-A0A127ZDI1-F1
#
_entry.id   AF-A0A127ZDI1-F1
#
_cell.length_a   1.000
_cell.length_b   1.000
_cell.length_c   1.000
_cell.angle_alpha   90.00
_cell.angle_beta   90.00
_cell.angle_gamma   90.00
#
_symmetry.space_group_name_H-M   'P 1'
#
loop_
_entity.id
_entity.type
_entity.pdbx_description
1 polymer ?
#
loop_
_entity_poly.entity_id
_entity_poly.type
_entity_poly.pdbx_seq_one_letter_code
_entity_poly.pdbx_strand_id
1 'polypeptide(L)'
;MSSAPLNGVKLNPLDDPNKVIKVLASDGKTAEQREIAYTNCKVIGNGSFGVVFQAKLVSPQGSEAAEGSNKESDEVAIKKVLQDKRFKNRELQIMRIVKHPNVVDLKAFFYSNGDKKDEVFLNLVLEYVPETVYRASRHYVKLKQTMPMLLIKLYMYQVLRSLAYIHSIGICHRDIKPQNLLLDPSAGVLKLCDFGSAKILIAGEPNVSYICSRYYRAPELIFGATNYTTNIDIWSTGCVMAELMQGQPLFPGESGIDQLVEIIKVLGTPSREQIKTMNPNYMEHKFPQIRPHPFSKVFRPRTPPDAIDLISRLLEYTPSARLTAIEALCHPFFDELRTGEARMPNGRELPPLFNWTKEELSVRPDLISRLVPQHAEAELLSRGIDVHNFQPIPLESLKVTLD
;
A
#
# COMPACT_ATOMS: atom_id res chain seq x y z
N MET A 1 -0.66 -13.94 36.37
CA MET A 1 -0.12 -12.59 36.15
C MET A 1 -0.94 -11.96 35.02
N SER A 2 -1.81 -10.98 35.30
CA SER A 2 -2.63 -10.37 34.24
C SER A 2 -1.76 -9.42 33.41
N SER A 3 -1.63 -9.69 32.12
CA SER A 3 -1.00 -8.77 31.18
C SER A 3 -1.80 -7.45 31.14
N ALA A 4 -1.08 -6.33 31.15
CA ALA A 4 -1.70 -5.03 30.96
C ALA A 4 -2.35 -4.96 29.55
N PRO A 5 -3.51 -4.29 29.39
CA PRO A 5 -4.13 -4.13 28.08
C PRO A 5 -3.19 -3.42 27.10
N LEU A 6 -3.08 -3.99 25.89
CA LEU A 6 -2.34 -3.40 24.78
C LEU A 6 -3.32 -2.58 23.91
N ASN A 7 -3.20 -1.25 23.90
CA ASN A 7 -4.08 -0.33 23.16
C ASN A 7 -5.58 -0.55 23.43
N GLY A 8 -5.93 -0.81 24.69
CA GLY A 8 -7.33 -1.07 25.11
C GLY A 8 -7.81 -2.50 24.85
N VAL A 9 -7.01 -3.34 24.16
CA VAL A 9 -7.27 -4.76 23.96
C VAL A 9 -6.55 -5.54 25.05
N LYS A 10 -7.27 -6.16 25.99
CA LYS A 10 -6.69 -7.22 26.81
C LYS A 10 -6.53 -8.46 25.94
N LEU A 11 -5.34 -9.05 26.00
CA LEU A 11 -5.14 -10.41 25.49
C LEU A 11 -5.86 -11.33 26.47
N ASN A 12 -7.06 -11.80 26.10
CA ASN A 12 -7.65 -12.94 26.78
C ASN A 12 -6.72 -14.15 26.57
N PRO A 13 -6.63 -15.09 27.52
CA PRO A 13 -5.84 -16.32 27.35
C PRO A 13 -6.49 -17.16 26.25
N LEU A 14 -6.13 -16.83 25.02
CA LEU A 14 -6.31 -17.58 23.79
C LEU A 14 -5.08 -18.48 23.55
N ASP A 15 -4.32 -18.75 24.62
CA ASP A 15 -3.03 -19.45 24.62
C ASP A 15 -3.15 -20.97 24.50
N ASP A 16 -4.33 -21.52 24.20
CA ASP A 16 -4.39 -22.88 23.64
C ASP A 16 -4.41 -22.77 22.12
N PRO A 17 -3.27 -23.00 21.43
CA PRO A 17 -3.23 -23.00 19.98
C PRO A 17 -4.23 -23.99 19.37
N ASN A 18 -4.67 -25.02 20.10
CA ASN A 18 -5.61 -26.02 19.62
C ASN A 18 -7.08 -25.64 19.79
N LYS A 19 -7.39 -24.51 20.44
CA LYS A 19 -8.79 -24.10 20.63
C LYS A 19 -9.35 -23.57 19.31
N VAL A 20 -10.42 -24.20 18.83
CA VAL A 20 -11.19 -23.72 17.68
C VAL A 20 -12.21 -22.70 18.16
N ILE A 21 -12.21 -21.53 17.53
CA ILE A 21 -13.13 -20.43 17.81
C ILE A 21 -14.09 -20.31 16.63
N LYS A 22 -15.38 -20.47 16.90
CA LYS A 22 -16.45 -20.30 15.92
C LYS A 22 -17.10 -18.94 16.10
N VAL A 23 -17.29 -18.21 15.01
CA VAL A 23 -17.98 -16.91 15.00
C VAL A 23 -18.89 -16.81 13.77
N LEU A 24 -20.02 -16.13 13.95
CA LEU A 24 -20.83 -15.68 12.82
C LEU A 24 -20.18 -14.44 12.22
N ALA A 25 -19.74 -14.54 10.97
CA ALA A 25 -19.09 -13.47 10.24
C ALA A 25 -19.86 -13.12 8.97
N SER A 26 -19.58 -11.94 8.43
CA SER A 26 -20.04 -11.54 7.10
C SER A 26 -18.93 -11.74 6.08
N ASP A 27 -19.27 -12.25 4.90
CA ASP A 27 -18.35 -12.29 3.77
C ASP A 27 -17.85 -10.87 3.43
N GLY A 28 -16.56 -10.75 3.11
CA GLY A 28 -15.94 -9.44 2.86
C GLY A 28 -16.55 -8.68 1.68
N LYS A 29 -17.10 -9.39 0.69
CA LYS A 29 -17.66 -8.79 -0.52
C LYS A 29 -19.19 -8.72 -0.43
N THR A 30 -19.85 -9.87 -0.30
CA THR A 30 -21.33 -9.93 -0.36
C THR A 30 -22.01 -9.48 0.92
N ALA A 31 -21.28 -9.44 2.04
CA ALA A 31 -21.82 -9.25 3.39
C ALA A 31 -22.82 -10.33 3.84
N GLU A 32 -22.97 -11.41 3.07
CA GLU A 32 -23.76 -12.58 3.45
C GLU A 32 -23.16 -13.21 4.71
N GLN A 33 -24.04 -13.63 5.62
CA GLN A 33 -23.61 -14.22 6.88
C GLN A 33 -23.19 -15.68 6.69
N ARG A 34 -22.06 -16.05 7.29
CA ARG A 34 -21.56 -17.42 7.36
C ARG A 34 -20.86 -17.69 8.69
N GLU A 35 -20.96 -18.91 9.19
CA GLU A 35 -20.11 -19.34 10.30
C GLU A 35 -18.69 -19.53 9.77
N ILE A 36 -17.70 -18.94 10.46
CA ILE A 36 -16.29 -19.23 10.24
C ILE A 36 -15.69 -19.80 11.53
N ALA A 37 -14.73 -20.69 11.38
CA ALA A 37 -13.98 -21.27 12.47
C ALA A 37 -12.49 -20.99 12.27
N TYR A 38 -11.77 -20.59 13.32
CA TYR A 38 -10.34 -20.34 13.25
C TYR A 38 -9.62 -20.79 14.53
N THR A 39 -8.32 -21.04 14.41
CA THR A 39 -7.46 -21.55 15.49
C THR A 39 -6.03 -21.00 15.38
N ASN A 40 -5.11 -21.41 16.24
CA ASN A 40 -3.69 -20.99 16.24
C ASN A 40 -3.48 -19.46 16.24
N CYS A 41 -4.24 -18.72 17.06
CA CYS A 41 -4.15 -17.27 17.10
C CYS A 41 -2.87 -16.77 17.76
N LYS A 42 -2.03 -16.05 17.01
CA LYS A 42 -0.79 -15.43 17.51
C LYS A 42 -0.76 -13.95 17.19
N VAL A 43 -0.41 -13.10 18.16
CA VAL A 43 -0.18 -11.67 17.89
C VAL A 43 1.05 -11.51 16.99
N ILE A 44 0.87 -10.84 15.84
CA ILE A 44 1.94 -10.53 14.89
C ILE A 44 2.19 -9.02 14.74
N GLY A 45 1.26 -8.19 15.18
CA GLY A 45 1.39 -6.73 15.11
C GLY A 45 0.55 -6.05 16.18
N ASN A 46 1.05 -4.91 16.66
CA ASN A 46 0.34 -4.05 17.59
C ASN A 46 0.64 -2.59 17.23
N GLY A 47 -0.41 -1.80 17.00
CA GLY A 47 -0.30 -0.41 16.61
C GLY A 47 -1.40 0.44 17.23
N SER A 48 -1.33 1.75 17.02
CA SER A 48 -2.29 2.72 17.58
C SER A 48 -3.76 2.43 17.26
N PHE A 49 -4.03 1.70 16.18
CA PHE A 49 -5.38 1.41 15.69
C PHE A 49 -5.93 0.05 16.15
N GLY A 50 -5.11 -0.82 16.73
CA GLY A 50 -5.53 -2.15 17.17
C GLY A 50 -4.43 -3.20 17.17
N VAL A 51 -4.86 -4.47 17.28
CA VAL A 51 -3.99 -5.65 17.36
C VAL A 51 -4.23 -6.54 16.15
N VAL A 52 -3.16 -7.07 15.56
CA VAL A 52 -3.23 -8.00 14.42
C VAL A 52 -2.78 -9.38 14.88
N PHE A 53 -3.62 -10.38 14.61
CA PHE A 53 -3.37 -11.78 14.89
C PHE A 53 -3.12 -12.53 13.58
N GLN A 54 -2.15 -13.44 13.54
CA GLN A 54 -2.12 -14.55 12.59
C GLN A 54 -3.03 -15.65 13.14
N ALA A 55 -3.84 -16.26 12.28
CA ALA A 55 -4.68 -17.40 12.63
C ALA A 55 -4.79 -18.36 11.43
N LYS A 56 -5.33 -19.56 11.66
CA LYS A 56 -5.65 -20.52 10.61
C LYS A 56 -7.15 -20.77 10.55
N LEU A 57 -7.76 -20.61 9.38
CA LEU A 57 -9.15 -20.99 9.14
C LEU A 57 -9.29 -22.51 9.19
N VAL A 58 -10.38 -22.98 9.78
CA VAL A 58 -10.74 -24.39 9.89
C VAL A 58 -11.84 -24.66 8.86
N SER A 59 -11.52 -25.50 7.88
CA SER A 59 -12.52 -25.98 6.91
C SER A 59 -13.59 -26.80 7.64
N PRO A 60 -14.87 -26.75 7.20
CA PRO A 60 -15.90 -27.64 7.73
C PRO A 60 -15.43 -29.10 7.65
N GLN A 61 -15.57 -29.84 8.76
CA GLN A 61 -15.23 -31.26 8.83
C GLN A 61 -15.96 -32.01 7.72
N GLY A 62 -15.23 -32.70 6.83
CA GLY A 62 -15.78 -33.48 5.71
C GLY A 62 -15.36 -33.02 4.31
N SER A 63 -14.62 -31.92 4.17
CA SER A 63 -13.92 -31.62 2.91
C SER A 63 -12.58 -32.35 2.89
N GLU A 64 -12.61 -33.64 2.55
CA GLU A 64 -11.41 -34.32 2.06
C GLU A 64 -10.90 -33.50 0.88
N ALA A 65 -9.76 -32.87 1.10
CA ALA A 65 -9.15 -32.03 0.10
C ALA A 65 -8.70 -32.90 -1.07
N ALA A 66 -9.31 -32.70 -2.24
CA ALA A 66 -8.74 -33.19 -3.49
C ALA A 66 -7.30 -32.66 -3.60
N GLU A 67 -6.34 -33.57 -3.50
CA GLU A 67 -4.93 -33.32 -3.82
C GLU A 67 -4.85 -32.81 -5.27
N GLY A 68 -4.36 -31.59 -5.47
CA GLY A 68 -4.06 -31.08 -6.82
C GLY A 68 -4.68 -29.73 -7.22
N SER A 69 -5.47 -29.07 -6.37
CA SER A 69 -5.84 -27.66 -6.60
C SER A 69 -4.86 -26.72 -5.86
N ASN A 70 -4.50 -25.59 -6.48
CA ASN A 70 -3.76 -24.49 -5.85
C ASN A 70 -4.56 -23.99 -4.62
N LYS A 71 -4.37 -24.62 -3.47
CA LYS A 71 -5.05 -24.24 -2.23
C LYS A 71 -4.61 -22.83 -1.85
N GLU A 72 -5.57 -21.93 -1.82
CA GLU A 72 -5.43 -20.66 -1.11
C GLU A 72 -5.03 -20.99 0.34
N SER A 73 -4.00 -20.31 0.86
CA SER A 73 -3.52 -20.59 2.22
C SER A 73 -4.65 -20.43 3.23
N ASP A 74 -4.83 -21.42 4.12
CA ASP A 74 -5.78 -21.34 5.24
C ASP A 74 -5.32 -20.30 6.29
N GLU A 75 -4.11 -19.75 6.17
CA GLU A 75 -3.62 -18.70 7.06
C GLU A 75 -4.26 -17.35 6.76
N VAL A 76 -4.66 -16.65 7.82
CA VAL A 76 -5.31 -15.34 7.77
C VAL A 76 -4.71 -14.39 8.78
N ALA A 77 -4.82 -13.09 8.50
CA ALA A 77 -4.55 -12.03 9.45
C ALA A 77 -5.87 -11.45 9.98
N ILE A 78 -6.08 -11.49 11.30
CA ILE A 78 -7.27 -10.91 11.94
C ILE A 78 -6.85 -9.59 12.58
N LYS A 79 -7.26 -8.46 11.98
CA LYS A 79 -7.05 -7.12 12.55
C LYS A 79 -8.24 -6.76 13.44
N LYS A 80 -8.01 -6.69 14.75
CA LYS A 80 -8.99 -6.34 15.77
C LYS A 80 -8.85 -4.86 16.15
N VAL A 81 -9.87 -4.06 15.86
CA VAL A 81 -9.91 -2.61 16.12
C VAL A 81 -11.11 -2.27 16.99
N LEU A 82 -10.95 -1.30 17.89
CA LEU A 82 -12.06 -0.80 18.71
C LEU A 82 -13.08 -0.09 17.79
N GLN A 83 -14.35 -0.47 17.89
CA GLN A 83 -15.42 0.10 17.09
C GLN A 83 -16.21 1.13 17.90
N ASP A 84 -16.21 2.39 17.45
CA ASP A 84 -17.22 3.34 17.91
C ASP A 84 -18.57 3.00 17.26
N LYS A 85 -19.56 2.63 18.07
CA LYS A 85 -20.89 2.22 17.60
C LYS A 85 -21.64 3.33 16.85
N ARG A 86 -21.21 4.59 16.99
CA ARG A 86 -21.87 5.76 16.38
C ARG A 86 -21.45 6.00 14.94
N PHE A 87 -20.35 5.40 14.49
CA PHE A 87 -19.77 5.68 13.18
C PHE A 87 -19.51 4.40 12.39
N LYS A 88 -19.78 4.42 11.09
CA LYS A 88 -19.31 3.38 10.18
C LYS A 88 -17.77 3.37 10.17
N ASN A 89 -17.17 2.19 10.13
CA ASN A 89 -15.72 2.08 10.05
C ASN A 89 -15.27 2.28 8.61
N ARG A 90 -14.48 3.34 8.38
CA ARG A 90 -14.00 3.69 7.04
C ARG A 90 -13.09 2.62 6.44
N GLU A 91 -12.23 1.99 7.26
CA GLU A 91 -11.36 0.91 6.78
C GLU A 91 -12.20 -0.25 6.24
N LEU A 92 -13.24 -0.67 6.98
CA LEU A 92 -14.16 -1.70 6.50
C LEU A 92 -14.85 -1.26 5.19
N GLN A 93 -15.40 -0.05 5.13
CA GLN A 93 -16.09 0.44 3.93
C GLN A 93 -15.18 0.41 2.69
N ILE A 94 -13.93 0.82 2.83
CA ILE A 94 -12.93 0.78 1.75
C ILE A 94 -12.57 -0.67 1.41
N MET A 95 -12.26 -1.50 2.41
CA MET A 95 -11.84 -2.88 2.21
C MET A 95 -12.91 -3.76 1.53
N ARG A 96 -14.19 -3.39 1.63
CA ARG A 96 -15.29 -4.08 0.94
C ARG A 96 -15.37 -3.78 -0.56
N ILE A 97 -14.88 -2.62 -1.01
CA ILE A 97 -14.97 -2.19 -2.42
C ILE A 97 -13.68 -2.40 -3.20
N VAL A 98 -12.55 -2.57 -2.51
CA VAL A 98 -11.25 -2.83 -3.15
C VAL A 98 -11.06 -4.31 -3.44
N LYS A 99 -10.63 -4.62 -4.67
CA LYS A 99 -10.24 -5.97 -5.11
C LYS A 99 -9.18 -5.86 -6.20
N HIS A 100 -7.94 -6.18 -5.86
CA HIS A 100 -6.81 -6.06 -6.79
C HIS A 100 -5.69 -7.03 -6.39
N PRO A 101 -4.94 -7.64 -7.33
CA PRO A 101 -3.86 -8.59 -7.00
C PRO A 101 -2.82 -8.03 -6.02
N ASN A 102 -2.53 -6.73 -6.11
CA ASN A 102 -1.57 -6.02 -5.26
C ASN A 102 -2.20 -5.25 -4.08
N VAL A 103 -3.43 -5.58 -3.68
CA VAL A 103 -4.07 -5.10 -2.45
C VAL A 103 -4.47 -6.31 -1.61
N VAL A 104 -4.33 -6.21 -0.29
CA VAL A 104 -4.73 -7.29 0.63
C VAL A 104 -6.24 -7.56 0.53
N ASP A 105 -6.67 -8.82 0.41
CA ASP A 105 -8.08 -9.19 0.28
C ASP A 105 -8.76 -9.26 1.65
N LEU A 106 -9.97 -8.69 1.74
CA LEU A 106 -10.87 -8.87 2.88
C LEU A 106 -11.68 -10.15 2.66
N LYS A 107 -11.38 -11.20 3.42
CA LYS A 107 -12.08 -12.49 3.36
C LYS A 107 -13.40 -12.45 4.12
N ALA A 108 -13.40 -11.87 5.32
CA ALA A 108 -14.59 -11.75 6.16
C ALA A 108 -14.44 -10.63 7.18
N PHE A 109 -15.53 -10.23 7.82
CA PHE A 109 -15.48 -9.38 9.00
C PHE A 109 -16.54 -9.79 10.01
N PHE A 110 -16.26 -9.55 11.29
CA PHE A 110 -17.22 -9.84 12.37
C PHE A 110 -17.02 -8.90 13.56
N TYR A 111 -18.07 -8.74 14.36
CA TYR A 111 -18.02 -7.95 15.58
C TYR A 111 -17.88 -8.87 16.80
N SER A 112 -17.09 -8.44 17.78
CA SER A 112 -16.91 -9.16 19.04
C SER A 112 -17.02 -8.19 20.22
N ASN A 113 -17.64 -8.61 21.31
CA ASN A 113 -17.70 -7.80 22.53
C ASN A 113 -16.34 -7.79 23.25
N GLY A 114 -16.04 -6.65 23.88
CA GLY A 114 -14.90 -6.48 24.78
C GLY A 114 -15.19 -6.97 26.20
N ASP A 115 -14.19 -6.82 27.08
CA ASP A 115 -14.34 -7.18 28.50
C ASP A 115 -15.19 -6.15 29.25
N LYS A 116 -15.16 -4.87 28.83
CA LYS A 116 -16.01 -3.85 29.42
C LYS A 116 -17.39 -3.86 28.76
N LYS A 117 -18.40 -3.55 29.57
CA LYS A 117 -19.75 -3.26 29.10
C LYS A 117 -19.66 -2.15 28.03
N ASP A 118 -20.32 -2.37 26.91
CA ASP A 118 -20.38 -1.50 25.73
C ASP A 118 -19.15 -1.45 24.80
N GLU A 119 -18.03 -2.09 25.14
CA GLU A 119 -16.91 -2.23 24.19
C GLU A 119 -17.28 -3.22 23.08
N VAL A 120 -17.19 -2.77 21.84
CA VAL A 120 -17.33 -3.61 20.65
C VAL A 120 -16.08 -3.44 19.80
N PHE A 121 -15.58 -4.57 19.30
CA PHE A 121 -14.45 -4.62 18.39
C PHE A 121 -14.93 -5.10 17.02
N LEU A 122 -14.42 -4.44 15.98
CA LEU A 122 -14.49 -4.92 14.62
C LEU A 122 -13.25 -5.78 14.36
N ASN A 123 -13.46 -6.97 13.79
CA ASN A 123 -12.41 -7.89 13.40
C ASN A 123 -12.45 -8.03 11.88
N LEU A 124 -11.38 -7.61 11.21
CA LEU A 124 -11.20 -7.80 9.76
C LEU A 124 -10.37 -9.05 9.54
N VAL A 125 -10.93 -10.05 8.85
CA VAL A 125 -10.23 -11.28 8.45
C VAL A 125 -9.67 -11.05 7.05
N LEU A 126 -8.35 -10.89 6.99
CA LEU A 126 -7.59 -10.55 5.80
C LEU A 126 -6.78 -11.77 5.34
N GLU A 127 -6.40 -11.81 4.06
CA GLU A 127 -5.36 -12.75 3.63
C GLU A 127 -4.05 -12.54 4.42
N TYR A 128 -3.38 -13.63 4.78
CA TYR A 128 -2.07 -13.56 5.42
C TYR A 128 -0.96 -13.52 4.37
N VAL A 129 -0.01 -12.60 4.56
CA VAL A 129 1.20 -12.48 3.74
C VAL A 129 2.40 -12.43 4.71
N PRO A 130 3.43 -13.28 4.51
CA PRO A 130 4.35 -13.65 5.59
C PRO A 130 5.38 -12.57 5.95
N GLU A 131 5.73 -11.68 5.02
CA GLU A 131 6.78 -10.69 5.22
C GLU A 131 6.31 -9.27 4.87
N THR A 132 7.16 -8.30 5.19
CA THR A 132 6.98 -6.89 4.79
C THR A 132 8.22 -6.41 4.06
N VAL A 133 8.04 -5.41 3.18
CA VAL A 133 9.18 -4.72 2.53
C VAL A 133 10.14 -4.15 3.57
N TYR A 134 9.64 -3.66 4.72
CA TYR A 134 10.47 -3.22 5.84
C TYR A 134 11.41 -4.33 6.34
N ARG A 135 10.86 -5.51 6.69
CA ARG A 135 11.64 -6.63 7.21
C ARG A 135 12.63 -7.16 6.16
N ALA A 136 12.20 -7.25 4.90
CA ALA A 136 13.06 -7.63 3.78
C ALA A 136 14.23 -6.65 3.60
N SER A 137 13.98 -5.33 3.60
CA SER A 137 15.03 -4.31 3.53
C SER A 137 16.01 -4.43 4.71
N ARG A 138 15.49 -4.58 5.94
CA ARG A 138 16.33 -4.76 7.14
C ARG A 138 17.20 -6.01 7.09
N HIS A 139 16.75 -7.08 6.43
CA HIS A 139 17.56 -8.28 6.21
C HIS A 139 18.81 -7.97 5.38
N TYR A 140 18.65 -7.30 4.23
CA TYR A 140 19.79 -6.89 3.39
C TYR A 140 20.75 -5.93 4.11
N VAL A 141 20.20 -4.96 4.87
CA VAL A 141 21.01 -4.03 5.67
C VAL A 141 21.87 -4.77 6.71
N LYS A 142 21.31 -5.76 7.40
CA LYS A 142 22.07 -6.60 8.36
C LYS A 142 23.21 -7.37 7.69
N LEU A 143 22.99 -7.83 6.46
CA LEU A 143 24.00 -8.49 5.63
C LEU A 143 25.01 -7.51 4.99
N LYS A 144 24.86 -6.19 5.24
CA LYS A 144 25.64 -5.13 4.58
C LYS A 144 25.55 -5.17 3.06
N GLN A 145 24.42 -5.64 2.54
CA GLN A 145 24.11 -5.73 1.11
C GLN A 145 22.98 -4.77 0.75
N THR A 146 22.91 -4.39 -0.52
CA THR A 146 21.73 -3.71 -1.07
C THR A 146 20.74 -4.76 -1.55
N MET A 147 19.44 -4.47 -1.46
CA MET A 147 18.43 -5.30 -2.11
C MET A 147 18.71 -5.38 -3.62
N PRO A 148 18.62 -6.56 -4.25
CA PRO A 148 18.79 -6.72 -5.69
C PRO A 148 17.89 -5.76 -6.47
N MET A 149 18.44 -5.10 -7.48
CA MET A 149 17.74 -4.06 -8.24
C MET A 149 16.46 -4.59 -8.93
N LEU A 150 16.49 -5.83 -9.43
CA LEU A 150 15.31 -6.47 -10.02
C LEU A 150 14.16 -6.60 -9.01
N LEU A 151 14.45 -6.90 -7.73
CA LEU A 151 13.42 -6.94 -6.69
C LEU A 151 12.87 -5.55 -6.39
N ILE A 152 13.71 -4.50 -6.40
CA ILE A 152 13.25 -3.12 -6.25
C ILE A 152 12.30 -2.77 -7.41
N LYS A 153 12.66 -3.07 -8.66
CA LYS A 153 11.78 -2.88 -9.82
C LYS A 153 10.45 -3.60 -9.63
N LEU A 154 10.50 -4.90 -9.30
CA LEU A 154 9.34 -5.75 -9.13
C LEU A 154 8.39 -5.23 -8.04
N TYR A 155 8.92 -4.85 -6.87
CA TYR A 155 8.11 -4.39 -5.75
C TYR A 155 7.55 -2.99 -6.03
N MET A 156 8.36 -2.06 -6.53
CA MET A 156 7.88 -0.71 -6.83
C MET A 156 6.84 -0.70 -7.95
N TYR A 157 6.96 -1.57 -8.95
CA TYR A 157 5.94 -1.73 -9.99
C TYR A 157 4.60 -2.16 -9.38
N GLN A 158 4.59 -3.17 -8.50
CA GLN A 158 3.38 -3.65 -7.85
C GLN A 158 2.76 -2.61 -6.89
N VAL A 159 3.59 -1.81 -6.18
CA VAL A 159 3.11 -0.66 -5.38
C VAL A 159 2.42 0.36 -6.27
N LEU A 160 3.08 0.81 -7.35
CA LEU A 160 2.50 1.78 -8.27
C LEU A 160 1.23 1.27 -8.93
N ARG A 161 1.15 -0.02 -9.28
CA ARG A 161 -0.08 -0.61 -9.83
C ARG A 161 -1.22 -0.60 -8.80
N SER A 162 -0.94 -0.99 -7.55
CA SER A 162 -1.92 -0.89 -6.45
C SER A 162 -2.42 0.55 -6.24
N LEU A 163 -1.52 1.53 -6.36
CA LEU A 163 -1.87 2.95 -6.22
C LEU A 163 -2.71 3.43 -7.40
N ALA A 164 -2.33 3.08 -8.63
CA ALA A 164 -3.10 3.41 -9.83
C ALA A 164 -4.54 2.88 -9.72
N TYR A 165 -4.71 1.66 -9.22
CA TYR A 165 -6.01 1.07 -8.93
C TYR A 165 -6.79 1.88 -7.88
N ILE A 166 -6.29 2.06 -6.65
CA ILE A 166 -7.06 2.73 -5.60
C ILE A 166 -7.29 4.22 -5.89
N HIS A 167 -6.36 4.88 -6.59
CA HIS A 167 -6.51 6.28 -7.00
C HIS A 167 -7.59 6.44 -8.06
N SER A 168 -7.74 5.47 -8.99
CA SER A 168 -8.78 5.50 -10.03
C SER A 168 -10.20 5.53 -9.46
N ILE A 169 -10.39 4.94 -8.28
CA ILE A 169 -11.67 4.90 -7.56
C ILE A 169 -11.74 5.97 -6.45
N GLY A 170 -10.80 6.92 -6.42
CA GLY A 170 -10.81 8.10 -5.55
C GLY A 170 -10.22 7.90 -4.15
N ILE A 171 -9.66 6.74 -3.84
CA ILE A 171 -9.10 6.42 -2.52
C ILE A 171 -7.64 6.90 -2.46
N CYS A 172 -7.30 7.65 -1.42
CA CYS A 172 -5.92 7.92 -1.02
C CYS A 172 -5.57 7.06 0.20
N HIS A 173 -4.41 6.40 0.17
CA HIS A 173 -3.99 5.50 1.25
C HIS A 173 -3.53 6.28 2.49
N ARG A 174 -2.77 7.37 2.30
CA ARG A 174 -2.31 8.30 3.35
C ARG A 174 -1.40 7.70 4.42
N ASP A 175 -0.80 6.54 4.15
CA ASP A 175 0.22 5.91 5.02
C ASP A 175 1.07 4.88 4.26
N ILE A 176 1.49 5.22 3.04
CA ILE A 176 2.43 4.38 2.28
C ILE A 176 3.80 4.41 2.95
N LYS A 177 4.29 3.23 3.33
CA LYS A 177 5.57 3.01 4.01
C LYS A 177 5.96 1.53 3.93
N PRO A 178 7.24 1.15 4.10
CA PRO A 178 7.71 -0.22 3.95
C PRO A 178 7.00 -1.25 4.86
N GLN A 179 6.46 -0.82 6.01
CA GLN A 179 5.74 -1.69 6.94
C GLN A 179 4.34 -2.07 6.43
N ASN A 180 3.72 -1.23 5.60
CA ASN A 180 2.38 -1.43 5.05
C ASN A 180 2.41 -2.07 3.64
N LEU A 181 3.59 -2.53 3.21
CA LEU A 181 3.79 -3.25 1.97
C LEU A 181 4.13 -4.70 2.31
N LEU A 182 3.12 -5.56 2.23
CA LEU A 182 3.27 -6.98 2.49
C LEU A 182 3.98 -7.65 1.32
N LEU A 183 4.75 -8.69 1.61
CA LEU A 183 5.57 -9.39 0.65
C LEU A 183 5.49 -10.90 0.84
N ASP A 184 5.26 -11.64 -0.25
CA ASP A 184 5.64 -13.05 -0.38
C ASP A 184 6.97 -13.11 -1.13
N PRO A 185 8.11 -13.31 -0.43
CA PRO A 185 9.41 -13.31 -1.07
C PRO A 185 9.61 -14.48 -2.04
N SER A 186 8.89 -15.58 -1.85
CA SER A 186 9.04 -16.80 -2.64
C SER A 186 8.38 -16.69 -4.00
N ALA A 187 7.25 -15.98 -4.06
CA ALA A 187 6.47 -15.70 -5.26
C ALA A 187 6.77 -14.30 -5.86
N GLY A 188 7.44 -13.43 -5.12
CA GLY A 188 7.71 -12.04 -5.53
C GLY A 188 6.47 -11.13 -5.51
N VAL A 189 5.36 -11.58 -4.90
CA VAL A 189 4.10 -10.85 -4.85
C VAL A 189 4.13 -9.81 -3.75
N LEU A 190 3.76 -8.57 -4.10
CA LEU A 190 3.57 -7.47 -3.15
C LEU A 190 2.09 -7.11 -3.03
N LYS A 191 1.64 -6.86 -1.80
CA LYS A 191 0.28 -6.44 -1.48
C LYS A 191 0.28 -5.24 -0.54
N LEU A 192 -0.43 -4.19 -0.93
CA LEU A 192 -0.70 -3.02 -0.09
C LEU A 192 -1.71 -3.40 1.01
N CYS A 193 -1.41 -3.02 2.26
CA CYS A 193 -2.28 -3.28 3.41
C CYS A 193 -2.45 -2.05 4.31
N ASP A 194 -3.31 -2.18 5.32
CA ASP A 194 -3.59 -1.16 6.35
C ASP A 194 -4.27 0.12 5.82
N PHE A 195 -5.54 -0.03 5.45
CA PHE A 195 -6.40 1.06 5.01
C PHE A 195 -7.01 1.85 6.19
N GLY A 196 -6.48 1.70 7.41
CA GLY A 196 -6.95 2.41 8.61
C GLY A 196 -6.84 3.93 8.50
N SER A 197 -5.85 4.41 7.73
CA SER A 197 -5.67 5.83 7.43
C SER A 197 -6.27 6.25 6.10
N ALA A 198 -6.76 5.32 5.27
CA ALA A 198 -7.23 5.64 3.93
C ALA A 198 -8.49 6.52 3.94
N LYS A 199 -8.74 7.25 2.85
CA LYS A 199 -9.96 8.05 2.66
C LYS A 199 -10.25 8.23 1.17
N ILE A 200 -11.53 8.20 0.80
CA ILE A 200 -11.97 8.74 -0.50
C ILE A 200 -11.89 10.26 -0.43
N LEU A 201 -11.06 10.86 -1.29
CA LEU A 201 -10.87 12.30 -1.30
C LEU A 201 -11.93 12.95 -2.19
N ILE A 202 -12.80 13.77 -1.59
CA ILE A 202 -13.84 14.52 -2.29
C ILE A 202 -13.32 15.94 -2.52
N ALA A 203 -13.37 16.40 -3.77
CA ALA A 203 -12.91 17.73 -4.13
C ALA A 203 -13.68 18.82 -3.35
N GLY A 204 -12.95 19.76 -2.75
CA GLY A 204 -13.52 20.83 -1.93
C GLY A 204 -13.69 20.47 -0.43
N GLU A 205 -13.62 19.20 -0.05
CA GLU A 205 -13.67 18.81 1.36
C GLU A 205 -12.30 18.90 2.03
N PRO A 206 -12.18 19.54 3.21
CA PRO A 206 -10.93 19.57 3.96
C PRO A 206 -10.59 18.20 4.55
N ASN A 207 -9.28 17.91 4.59
CA ASN A 207 -8.72 16.70 5.15
C ASN A 207 -7.67 17.03 6.21
N VAL A 208 -7.49 16.13 7.18
CA VAL A 208 -6.46 16.29 8.23
C VAL A 208 -5.08 16.29 7.60
N SER A 209 -4.28 17.33 7.87
CA SER A 209 -2.92 17.50 7.36
C SER A 209 -1.88 16.66 8.12
N TYR A 210 -2.05 16.48 9.44
CA TYR A 210 -1.19 15.62 10.26
C TYR A 210 -1.52 14.13 10.04
N ILE A 211 -1.17 13.64 8.85
CA ILE A 211 -1.37 12.27 8.37
C ILE A 211 -0.06 11.74 7.76
N CYS A 212 -0.01 10.47 7.38
CA CYS A 212 1.21 9.73 6.99
C CYS A 212 2.23 9.57 8.13
N SER A 213 2.95 8.45 8.10
CA SER A 213 4.16 8.26 8.89
C SER A 213 5.25 9.24 8.46
N ARG A 214 5.96 9.84 9.44
CA ARG A 214 6.76 11.06 9.28
C ARG A 214 7.75 11.05 8.11
N TYR A 215 8.57 10.00 7.99
CA TYR A 215 9.62 9.91 6.96
C TYR A 215 9.09 9.86 5.52
N TYR A 216 7.82 9.49 5.36
CA TYR A 216 7.15 9.34 4.07
C TYR A 216 6.12 10.46 3.84
N ARG A 217 6.04 11.44 4.74
CA ARG A 217 5.06 12.53 4.68
C ARG A 217 5.44 13.54 3.59
N ALA A 218 4.49 13.82 2.71
CA ALA A 218 4.64 14.80 1.64
C ALA A 218 4.80 16.23 2.19
N PRO A 219 5.58 17.11 1.53
CA PRO A 219 5.89 18.43 2.05
C PRO A 219 4.64 19.30 2.22
N GLU A 220 3.65 19.22 1.34
CA GLU A 220 2.37 19.94 1.47
C GLU A 220 1.62 19.62 2.77
N LEU A 221 1.73 18.39 3.28
CA LEU A 221 1.15 18.01 4.56
C LEU A 221 1.91 18.66 5.73
N ILE A 222 3.23 18.81 5.61
CA ILE A 222 4.07 19.53 6.58
C ILE A 222 3.75 21.03 6.56
N PHE A 223 3.46 21.59 5.39
CA PHE A 223 2.93 22.95 5.23
C PHE A 223 1.47 23.09 5.68
N GLY A 224 0.82 22.01 6.14
CA GLY A 224 -0.52 22.06 6.72
C GLY A 224 -1.66 22.12 5.71
N ALA A 225 -1.43 21.71 4.46
CA ALA A 225 -2.48 21.65 3.44
C ALA A 225 -3.60 20.70 3.85
N THR A 226 -4.85 21.10 3.59
CA THR A 226 -6.05 20.29 3.85
C THR A 226 -6.78 19.86 2.58
N ASN A 227 -6.42 20.45 1.45
CA ASN A 227 -6.94 20.20 0.09
C ASN A 227 -5.97 19.36 -0.77
N TYR A 228 -5.12 18.54 -0.13
CA TYR A 228 -4.21 17.65 -0.84
C TYR A 228 -4.96 16.57 -1.63
N THR A 229 -4.26 15.96 -2.58
CA THR A 229 -4.79 14.90 -3.45
C THR A 229 -4.09 13.56 -3.17
N THR A 230 -4.40 12.54 -3.96
CA THR A 230 -3.72 11.24 -3.96
C THR A 230 -2.20 11.32 -4.23
N ASN A 231 -1.71 12.46 -4.73
CA ASN A 231 -0.29 12.67 -5.03
C ASN A 231 0.61 12.65 -3.78
N ILE A 232 0.05 12.68 -2.57
CA ILE A 232 0.83 12.42 -1.34
C ILE A 232 1.32 10.97 -1.28
N ASP A 233 0.55 10.00 -1.81
CA ASP A 233 0.97 8.58 -1.84
C ASP A 233 2.12 8.38 -2.84
N ILE A 234 2.15 9.17 -3.93
CA ILE A 234 3.23 9.18 -4.91
C ILE A 234 4.54 9.65 -4.27
N TRP A 235 4.50 10.73 -3.51
CA TRP A 235 5.65 11.20 -2.73
C TRP A 235 6.15 10.12 -1.77
N SER A 236 5.24 9.54 -0.97
CA SER A 236 5.59 8.46 -0.04
C SER A 236 6.23 7.27 -0.75
N THR A 237 5.76 6.92 -1.96
CA THR A 237 6.33 5.87 -2.81
C THR A 237 7.74 6.21 -3.28
N GLY A 238 8.01 7.47 -3.64
CA GLY A 238 9.36 7.96 -3.92
C GLY A 238 10.31 7.79 -2.73
N CYS A 239 9.85 8.11 -1.51
CA CYS A 239 10.61 7.90 -0.28
C CYS A 239 10.90 6.41 -0.04
N VAL A 240 9.92 5.52 -0.24
CA VAL A 240 10.10 4.06 -0.13
C VAL A 240 11.14 3.56 -1.13
N MET A 241 11.04 3.98 -2.39
CA MET A 241 11.98 3.57 -3.43
C MET A 241 13.42 4.01 -3.11
N ALA A 242 13.60 5.25 -2.66
CA ALA A 242 14.90 5.76 -2.24
C ALA A 242 15.45 4.99 -1.03
N GLU A 243 14.61 4.68 -0.04
CA GLU A 243 14.99 3.90 1.15
C GLU A 243 15.46 2.49 0.78
N LEU A 244 14.79 1.82 -0.16
CA LEU A 244 15.21 0.49 -0.63
C LEU A 244 16.60 0.51 -1.30
N MET A 245 16.93 1.59 -2.00
CA MET A 245 18.23 1.74 -2.66
C MET A 245 19.35 2.11 -1.69
N GLN A 246 19.06 2.91 -0.67
CA GLN A 246 20.07 3.35 0.30
C GLN A 246 20.24 2.39 1.48
N GLY A 247 19.19 1.64 1.83
CA GLY A 247 19.12 0.81 3.03
C GLY A 247 18.72 1.58 4.30
N GLN A 248 18.34 2.85 4.17
CA GLN A 248 17.92 3.71 5.26
C GLN A 248 16.95 4.79 4.74
N PRO A 249 16.07 5.36 5.60
CA PRO A 249 15.14 6.40 5.18
C PRO A 249 15.84 7.60 4.55
N LEU A 250 15.32 8.11 3.43
CA LEU A 250 15.89 9.25 2.73
C LEU A 250 15.78 10.57 3.54
N PHE A 251 14.67 10.73 4.26
CA PHE A 251 14.38 11.93 5.05
C PHE A 251 14.06 11.58 6.51
N PRO A 252 15.07 11.31 7.35
CA PRO A 252 14.89 10.80 8.71
C PRO A 252 14.64 11.93 9.74
N GLY A 253 13.62 12.78 9.55
CA GLY A 253 13.36 13.91 10.44
C GLY A 253 12.85 13.53 11.83
N GLU A 254 13.33 14.19 12.88
CA GLU A 254 12.97 13.91 14.28
C GLU A 254 11.64 14.57 14.68
N SER A 255 11.25 15.64 13.99
CA SER A 255 10.01 16.40 14.20
C SER A 255 9.35 16.78 12.87
N GLY A 256 8.16 17.41 12.90
CA GLY A 256 7.52 17.91 11.68
C GLY A 256 8.36 18.97 10.95
N ILE A 257 9.00 19.87 11.70
CA ILE A 257 9.87 20.92 11.15
C ILE A 257 11.17 20.29 10.62
N ASP A 258 11.77 19.38 11.40
CA ASP A 258 13.01 18.72 11.01
C ASP A 258 12.82 17.83 9.77
N GLN A 259 11.64 17.22 9.60
CA GLN A 259 11.28 16.53 8.36
C GLN A 259 11.37 17.43 7.12
N LEU A 260 10.92 18.69 7.22
CA LEU A 260 11.06 19.64 6.11
C LEU A 260 12.53 20.03 5.88
N VAL A 261 13.31 20.16 6.95
CA VAL A 261 14.76 20.43 6.86
C VAL A 261 15.48 19.31 6.11
N GLU A 262 15.20 18.04 6.41
CA GLU A 262 15.76 16.89 5.68
C GLU A 262 15.41 16.90 4.19
N ILE A 263 14.17 17.28 3.85
CA ILE A 263 13.75 17.42 2.45
C ILE A 263 14.53 18.54 1.75
N ILE A 264 14.66 19.71 2.39
CA ILE A 264 15.36 20.87 1.84
C ILE A 264 16.86 20.57 1.63
N LYS A 265 17.50 19.77 2.49
CA LYS A 265 18.91 19.35 2.31
C LYS A 265 19.14 18.63 0.98
N VAL A 266 18.13 17.95 0.45
CA VAL A 266 18.20 17.22 -0.83
C VAL A 266 17.64 18.05 -1.98
N LEU A 267 16.39 18.51 -1.87
CA LEU A 267 15.70 19.22 -2.97
C LEU A 267 16.05 20.71 -3.06
N GLY A 268 16.78 21.25 -2.08
CA GLY A 268 16.98 22.69 -1.96
C GLY A 268 15.74 23.41 -1.42
N THR A 269 15.84 24.72 -1.27
CA THR A 269 14.74 25.53 -0.75
C THR A 269 13.62 25.64 -1.78
N PRO A 270 12.35 25.34 -1.42
CA PRO A 270 11.24 25.46 -2.37
C PRO A 270 11.06 26.91 -2.80
N SER A 271 10.82 27.11 -4.10
CA SER A 271 10.46 28.41 -4.66
C SER A 271 9.11 28.90 -4.13
N ARG A 272 8.85 30.21 -4.27
CA ARG A 272 7.55 30.80 -3.88
C ARG A 272 6.37 30.15 -4.61
N GLU A 273 6.55 29.79 -5.88
CA GLU A 273 5.53 29.12 -6.68
C GLU A 273 5.27 27.69 -6.16
N GLN A 274 6.33 26.93 -5.86
CA GLN A 274 6.20 25.61 -5.25
C GLN A 274 5.48 25.68 -3.89
N ILE A 275 5.84 26.61 -3.01
CA ILE A 275 5.15 26.81 -1.72
C ILE A 275 3.67 27.12 -1.95
N LYS A 276 3.34 28.00 -2.90
CA LYS A 276 1.94 28.34 -3.24
C LYS A 276 1.15 27.11 -3.71
N THR A 277 1.77 26.22 -4.48
CA THR A 277 1.12 24.97 -4.92
C THR A 277 0.94 23.95 -3.79
N MET A 278 1.82 23.97 -2.78
CA MET A 278 1.72 23.09 -1.62
C MET A 278 0.66 23.58 -0.62
N ASN A 279 0.70 24.85 -0.24
CA ASN A 279 -0.34 25.48 0.58
C ASN A 279 -0.41 26.99 0.28
N PRO A 280 -1.47 27.47 -0.38
CA PRO A 280 -1.60 28.90 -0.72
C PRO A 280 -1.79 29.80 0.51
N ASN A 281 -2.25 29.25 1.64
CA ASN A 281 -2.46 30.00 2.89
C ASN A 281 -1.19 30.11 3.73
N TYR A 282 -0.08 29.48 3.32
CA TYR A 282 1.17 29.58 4.04
C TYR A 282 1.85 30.91 3.74
N MET A 283 1.66 31.88 4.65
CA MET A 283 2.19 33.23 4.51
C MET A 283 3.52 33.36 5.27
N GLU A 284 4.59 33.56 4.50
CA GLU A 284 5.81 34.28 4.92
C GLU A 284 6.70 33.67 6.02
N HIS A 285 7.11 32.41 5.88
CA HIS A 285 8.36 31.96 6.51
C HIS A 285 9.55 32.07 5.55
N LYS A 286 10.58 32.80 5.96
CA LYS A 286 11.86 32.85 5.24
C LYS A 286 12.68 31.62 5.59
N PHE A 287 12.82 30.71 4.62
CA PHE A 287 13.76 29.61 4.72
C PHE A 287 15.17 30.08 4.33
N PRO A 288 16.23 29.58 4.98
CA PRO A 288 17.59 29.69 4.46
C PRO A 288 17.63 29.21 3.00
N GLN A 289 18.39 29.89 2.15
CA GLN A 289 18.53 29.52 0.74
C GLN A 289 19.58 28.42 0.60
N ILE A 290 19.11 27.21 0.31
CA ILE A 290 19.91 25.99 0.15
C ILE A 290 19.75 25.54 -1.30
N ARG A 291 20.87 25.29 -1.97
CA ARG A 291 20.86 24.78 -3.35
C ARG A 291 20.50 23.29 -3.35
N PRO A 292 19.77 22.79 -4.36
CA PRO A 292 19.48 21.37 -4.50
C PRO A 292 20.78 20.57 -4.56
N HIS A 293 20.81 19.46 -3.83
CA HIS A 293 21.87 18.47 -3.96
C HIS A 293 21.51 17.52 -5.11
N PRO A 294 22.34 17.37 -6.16
CA PRO A 294 22.01 16.51 -7.29
C PRO A 294 21.72 15.08 -6.81
N PHE A 295 20.58 14.50 -7.22
CA PHE A 295 20.22 13.13 -6.83
C PHE A 295 21.30 12.09 -7.19
N SER A 296 22.04 12.31 -8.28
CA SER A 296 23.21 11.48 -8.66
C SER A 296 24.32 11.42 -7.61
N LYS A 297 24.38 12.40 -6.70
CA LYS A 297 25.31 12.44 -5.55
C LYS A 297 24.66 12.00 -4.23
N VAL A 298 23.32 11.95 -4.17
CA VAL A 298 22.56 11.42 -3.02
C VAL A 298 22.66 9.88 -2.98
N PHE A 299 22.64 9.25 -4.15
CA PHE A 299 22.71 7.80 -4.28
C PHE A 299 24.14 7.29 -4.52
N ARG A 300 24.35 5.99 -4.32
CA ARG A 300 25.65 5.35 -4.54
C ARG A 300 26.02 5.43 -6.03
N PRO A 301 27.31 5.49 -6.41
CA PRO A 301 27.72 5.62 -7.81
C PRO A 301 27.23 4.51 -8.75
N ARG A 302 26.89 3.33 -8.22
CA ARG A 302 26.36 2.19 -8.99
C ARG A 302 24.84 2.16 -9.12
N THR A 303 24.13 3.15 -8.57
CA THR A 303 22.67 3.24 -8.71
C THR A 303 22.32 3.53 -10.18
N PRO A 304 21.40 2.77 -10.80
CA PRO A 304 21.02 2.98 -12.20
C PRO A 304 20.48 4.39 -12.46
N PRO A 305 20.83 5.04 -13.58
CA PRO A 305 20.31 6.37 -13.91
C PRO A 305 18.78 6.45 -13.97
N ASP A 306 18.10 5.46 -14.57
CA ASP A 306 16.64 5.44 -14.66
C ASP A 306 15.95 5.33 -13.29
N ALA A 307 16.61 4.71 -12.32
CA ALA A 307 16.13 4.67 -10.94
C ALA A 307 16.15 6.07 -10.32
N ILE A 308 17.23 6.81 -10.55
CA ILE A 308 17.40 8.18 -10.07
C ILE A 308 16.41 9.12 -10.76
N ASP A 309 16.23 8.98 -12.08
CA ASP A 309 15.26 9.77 -12.85
C ASP A 309 13.83 9.54 -12.32
N LEU A 310 13.42 8.28 -12.13
CA LEU A 310 12.10 7.97 -11.57
C LEU A 310 11.90 8.62 -10.19
N ILE A 311 12.85 8.45 -9.26
CA ILE A 311 12.75 9.05 -7.93
C ILE A 311 12.63 10.57 -8.01
N SER A 312 13.40 11.22 -8.89
CA SER A 312 13.34 12.69 -9.06
C SER A 312 11.96 13.16 -9.50
N ARG A 313 11.29 12.41 -10.39
CA ARG A 313 9.93 12.71 -10.87
C ARG A 313 8.81 12.35 -9.88
N LEU A 314 9.11 11.57 -8.84
CA LEU A 314 8.17 11.27 -7.75
C LEU A 314 8.32 12.27 -6.58
N LEU A 315 9.54 12.74 -6.33
CA LEU A 315 9.89 13.62 -5.21
C LEU A 315 9.92 15.11 -5.62
N GLU A 316 8.80 15.58 -6.16
CA GLU A 316 8.61 16.99 -6.52
C GLU A 316 7.84 17.76 -5.42
N TYR A 317 8.21 19.02 -5.19
CA TYR A 317 7.49 19.89 -4.25
C TYR A 317 6.07 20.18 -4.74
N THR A 318 5.92 20.55 -6.01
CA THR A 318 4.61 20.82 -6.60
C THR A 318 3.86 19.50 -6.77
N PRO A 319 2.73 19.28 -6.06
CA PRO A 319 2.09 17.97 -6.04
C PRO A 319 1.63 17.50 -7.42
N SER A 320 1.21 18.41 -8.29
CA SER A 320 0.78 18.12 -9.67
C SER A 320 1.92 17.88 -10.65
N ALA A 321 3.18 18.16 -10.28
CA ALA A 321 4.35 17.87 -11.12
C ALA A 321 4.86 16.44 -10.93
N ARG A 322 4.42 15.75 -9.87
CA ARG A 322 4.73 14.34 -9.65
C ARG A 322 4.07 13.49 -10.72
N LEU A 323 4.76 12.46 -11.20
CA LEU A 323 4.14 11.44 -12.05
C LEU A 323 2.91 10.84 -11.34
N THR A 324 1.82 10.64 -12.07
CA THR A 324 0.73 9.79 -11.56
C THR A 324 1.22 8.34 -11.43
N ALA A 325 0.54 7.52 -10.63
CA ALA A 325 0.92 6.13 -10.43
C ALA A 325 1.01 5.34 -11.75
N ILE A 326 0.07 5.57 -12.68
CA ILE A 326 0.03 4.89 -13.98
C ILE A 326 1.10 5.40 -14.96
N GLU A 327 1.45 6.69 -14.92
CA GLU A 327 2.57 7.21 -15.69
C GLU A 327 3.90 6.67 -15.19
N ALA A 328 4.06 6.54 -13.87
CA ALA A 328 5.25 5.95 -13.28
C ALA A 328 5.44 4.48 -13.69
N LEU A 329 4.36 3.70 -13.86
CA LEU A 329 4.43 2.32 -14.40
C LEU A 329 5.02 2.28 -15.82
N CYS A 330 4.85 3.34 -16.61
CA CYS A 330 5.38 3.44 -17.97
C CYS A 330 6.85 3.90 -18.01
N HIS A 331 7.47 4.17 -16.86
CA HIS A 331 8.84 4.66 -16.80
C HIS A 331 9.87 3.60 -17.30
N PRO A 332 10.95 4.00 -18.00
CA PRO A 332 11.99 3.07 -18.50
C PRO A 332 12.62 2.18 -17.43
N PHE A 333 12.64 2.63 -16.17
CA PHE A 333 13.08 1.85 -15.01
C PHE A 333 12.43 0.45 -14.96
N PHE A 334 11.19 0.31 -15.42
CA PHE A 334 10.43 -0.94 -15.42
C PHE A 334 10.51 -1.75 -16.73
N ASP A 335 11.26 -1.31 -17.74
CA ASP A 335 11.31 -1.99 -19.05
C ASP A 335 11.84 -3.42 -18.96
N GLU A 336 12.78 -3.69 -18.05
CA GLU A 336 13.29 -5.04 -17.81
C GLU A 336 12.17 -6.04 -17.45
N LEU A 337 11.13 -5.59 -16.73
CA LEU A 337 9.98 -6.42 -16.37
C LEU A 337 9.09 -6.73 -17.58
N ARG A 338 9.07 -5.86 -18.60
CA ARG A 338 8.24 -5.98 -19.80
C ARG A 338 8.83 -6.87 -20.89
N THR A 339 10.07 -7.34 -20.73
CA THR A 339 10.73 -8.21 -21.72
C THR A 339 10.12 -9.62 -21.76
N GLY A 340 9.62 -10.13 -20.63
CA GLY A 340 9.24 -11.54 -20.48
C GLY A 340 10.43 -12.48 -20.17
N GLU A 341 11.65 -11.95 -20.18
CA GLU A 341 12.89 -12.73 -19.98
C GLU A 341 13.38 -12.72 -18.52
N ALA A 342 13.03 -11.68 -17.76
CA ALA A 342 13.43 -11.55 -16.36
C ALA A 342 12.91 -12.72 -15.51
N ARG A 343 13.69 -13.11 -14.51
CA ARG A 343 13.37 -14.19 -13.57
C ARG A 343 13.71 -13.77 -12.15
N MET A 344 12.97 -14.30 -11.18
CA MET A 344 13.25 -14.10 -9.77
C MET A 344 14.67 -14.60 -9.43
N PRO A 345 15.34 -14.04 -8.38
CA PRO A 345 16.67 -14.52 -7.96
C PRO A 345 16.73 -16.01 -7.59
N ASN A 346 15.58 -16.62 -7.27
CA ASN A 346 15.45 -18.06 -7.00
C ASN A 346 15.21 -18.91 -8.27
N GLY A 347 15.27 -18.31 -9.46
CA GLY A 347 15.06 -18.96 -10.75
C GLY A 347 13.60 -19.10 -11.19
N ARG A 348 12.63 -18.77 -10.32
CA ARG A 348 11.19 -18.82 -10.67
C ARG A 348 10.81 -17.69 -11.63
N GLU A 349 9.68 -17.87 -12.30
CA GLU A 349 9.04 -16.79 -13.06
C GLU A 349 8.61 -15.64 -12.15
N LEU A 350 8.51 -14.44 -12.73
CA LEU A 350 7.93 -13.28 -12.05
C LEU A 350 6.42 -13.52 -11.81
N PRO A 351 5.82 -12.92 -10.76
CA PRO A 351 4.38 -13.00 -10.55
C PRO A 351 3.60 -12.30 -11.69
N PRO A 352 2.28 -12.46 -11.79
CA PRO A 352 1.47 -11.77 -12.78
C PRO A 352 1.60 -10.24 -12.68
N LEU A 353 2.19 -9.60 -13.70
CA LEU A 353 2.38 -8.14 -13.78
C LEU A 353 1.47 -7.45 -14.81
N PHE A 354 1.02 -8.20 -15.83
CA PHE A 354 0.33 -7.67 -17.01
C PHE A 354 -1.09 -8.22 -17.18
N ASN A 355 -1.63 -8.85 -16.14
CA ASN A 355 -3.00 -9.36 -16.08
C ASN A 355 -4.03 -8.25 -15.83
N TRP A 356 -3.92 -7.15 -16.58
CA TRP A 356 -4.74 -5.95 -16.47
C TRP A 356 -6.24 -6.21 -16.56
N THR A 357 -7.04 -5.37 -15.90
CA THR A 357 -8.49 -5.32 -16.13
C THR A 357 -8.87 -4.19 -17.08
N LYS A 358 -10.11 -4.22 -17.58
CA LYS A 358 -10.65 -3.13 -18.40
C LYS A 358 -10.70 -1.82 -17.62
N GLU A 359 -11.04 -1.87 -16.34
CA GLU A 359 -11.08 -0.72 -15.43
C GLU A 359 -9.69 -0.07 -15.29
N GLU A 360 -8.65 -0.89 -15.05
CA GLU A 360 -7.27 -0.38 -14.92
C GLU A 360 -6.79 0.33 -16.20
N LEU A 361 -7.00 -0.27 -17.37
CA LEU A 361 -6.58 0.31 -18.65
C LEU A 361 -7.43 1.52 -19.06
N SER A 362 -8.66 1.63 -18.57
CA SER A 362 -9.55 2.78 -18.85
C SER A 362 -9.07 4.07 -18.19
N VAL A 363 -8.21 3.99 -17.16
CA VAL A 363 -7.68 5.17 -16.46
C VAL A 363 -6.83 6.05 -17.37
N ARG A 364 -5.97 5.44 -18.19
CA ARG A 364 -5.11 6.12 -19.19
C ARG A 364 -4.98 5.25 -20.46
N PRO A 365 -6.00 5.26 -21.32
CA PRO A 365 -5.99 4.45 -22.54
C PRO A 365 -4.84 4.82 -23.49
N ASP A 366 -4.39 6.07 -23.44
CA ASP A 366 -3.24 6.58 -24.19
C ASP A 366 -1.90 5.91 -23.82
N LEU A 367 -1.84 5.26 -22.64
CA LEU A 367 -0.64 4.58 -22.15
C LEU A 367 -0.65 3.06 -22.37
N ILE A 368 -1.71 2.48 -22.95
CA ILE A 368 -1.89 1.02 -23.10
C ILE A 368 -0.68 0.36 -23.78
N SER A 369 -0.14 0.99 -24.83
CA SER A 369 1.01 0.45 -25.59
C SER A 369 2.30 0.33 -24.78
N ARG A 370 2.40 1.04 -23.64
CA ARG A 370 3.50 0.92 -22.68
C ARG A 370 3.18 0.00 -21.51
N LEU A 371 1.91 -0.10 -21.12
CA LEU A 371 1.47 -0.94 -20.00
C LEU A 371 1.35 -2.41 -20.39
N VAL A 372 0.95 -2.70 -21.63
CA VAL A 372 0.72 -4.05 -22.15
C VAL A 372 1.86 -4.41 -23.11
N PRO A 373 2.83 -5.25 -22.70
CA PRO A 373 3.82 -5.77 -23.64
C PRO A 373 3.16 -6.79 -24.59
N GLN A 374 3.71 -6.92 -25.80
CA GLN A 374 3.14 -7.75 -26.87
C GLN A 374 2.88 -9.21 -26.43
N HIS A 375 3.75 -9.79 -25.62
CA HIS A 375 3.61 -11.17 -25.15
C HIS A 375 2.41 -11.37 -24.19
N ALA A 376 1.85 -10.30 -23.61
CA ALA A 376 0.70 -10.36 -22.72
C ALA A 376 -0.64 -10.12 -23.44
N GLU A 377 -0.62 -9.64 -24.70
CA GLU A 377 -1.83 -9.30 -25.46
C GLU A 377 -2.77 -10.50 -25.65
N ALA A 378 -2.22 -11.69 -25.92
CA ALA A 378 -3.02 -12.90 -26.16
C ALA A 378 -3.83 -13.31 -24.93
N GLU A 379 -3.25 -13.20 -23.72
CA GLU A 379 -3.94 -13.50 -22.47
C GLU A 379 -5.08 -12.50 -22.23
N LEU A 380 -4.83 -11.20 -22.45
CA LEU A 380 -5.86 -10.16 -22.30
C LEU A 380 -7.01 -10.35 -23.29
N LEU A 381 -6.69 -10.66 -24.56
CA LEU A 381 -7.69 -10.95 -25.57
C LEU A 381 -8.57 -12.15 -25.19
N SER A 382 -7.97 -13.21 -24.62
CA SER A 382 -8.72 -14.37 -24.12
C SER A 382 -9.69 -14.04 -22.98
N ARG A 383 -9.44 -12.93 -22.27
CA ARG A 383 -10.30 -12.37 -21.22
C ARG A 383 -11.27 -11.30 -21.75
N GLY A 384 -11.35 -11.09 -23.07
CA GLY A 384 -12.23 -10.12 -23.71
C GLY A 384 -11.71 -8.68 -23.73
N ILE A 385 -10.41 -8.48 -23.51
CA ILE A 385 -9.76 -7.16 -23.56
C ILE A 385 -8.93 -7.07 -24.85
N ASP A 386 -9.50 -6.48 -25.90
CA ASP A 386 -8.77 -6.13 -27.13
C ASP A 386 -8.11 -4.76 -26.96
N VAL A 387 -6.78 -4.74 -26.91
CA VAL A 387 -5.99 -3.52 -26.72
C VAL A 387 -5.90 -2.64 -27.97
N HIS A 388 -6.12 -3.20 -29.15
CA HIS A 388 -6.07 -2.46 -30.43
C HIS A 388 -7.40 -1.79 -30.74
N ASN A 389 -8.50 -2.36 -30.25
CA ASN A 389 -9.86 -1.81 -30.35
C ASN A 389 -10.44 -1.42 -28.98
N PHE A 390 -9.59 -0.95 -28.07
CA PHE A 390 -9.96 -0.73 -26.67
C PHE A 390 -10.99 0.39 -26.52
N GLN A 391 -12.13 0.06 -25.89
CA GLN A 391 -13.16 1.04 -25.52
C GLN A 391 -13.10 1.33 -24.02
N PRO A 392 -12.63 2.52 -23.60
CA PRO A 392 -12.48 2.84 -22.20
C PRO A 392 -13.82 3.04 -21.49
N ILE A 393 -13.85 2.66 -20.22
CA ILE A 393 -14.93 3.02 -19.29
C ILE A 393 -14.75 4.50 -18.90
N PRO A 394 -15.82 5.32 -18.90
CA PRO A 394 -15.75 6.70 -18.42
C PRO A 394 -15.21 6.77 -16.98
N LEU A 395 -14.30 7.72 -16.70
CA LEU A 395 -13.62 7.81 -15.40
C LEU A 395 -14.60 8.08 -14.25
N GLU A 396 -15.68 8.81 -14.51
CA GLU A 396 -16.74 9.08 -13.55
C GLU A 396 -17.44 7.81 -13.09
N SER A 397 -17.52 6.80 -13.97
CA SER A 397 -18.10 5.48 -13.64
C SER A 397 -17.18 4.60 -12.81
N LEU A 398 -15.89 4.92 -12.72
CA LEU A 398 -14.94 4.19 -11.87
C LEU A 398 -14.97 4.69 -10.42
N LYS A 399 -15.32 5.96 -10.19
CA LYS A 399 -15.33 6.55 -8.85
C LYS A 399 -16.39 5.89 -7.97
N VAL A 400 -15.99 5.56 -6.75
CA VAL A 400 -16.90 5.00 -5.75
C VAL A 400 -17.25 6.07 -4.71
N THR A 401 -18.52 6.15 -4.34
CA THR A 401 -18.99 6.92 -3.17
C THR A 401 -19.28 5.94 -2.04
N LEU A 402 -18.93 6.31 -0.81
CA LEU A 402 -19.35 5.56 0.38
C LEU A 402 -20.66 6.13 0.89
N ASP A 403 -21.73 5.33 0.82
CA ASP A 403 -23.01 5.62 1.50
C ASP A 403 -22.95 5.36 3.01
#